data_AF-A0A7S1XIQ7-F1
#
_entry.id   AF-A0A7S1XIQ7-F1
#
_cell.length_a   1.000
_cell.length_b   1.000
_cell.length_c   1.000
_cell.angle_alpha   90.00
_cell.angle_beta   90.00
_cell.angle_gamma   90.00
#
_symmetry.space_group_name_H-M   'P 1'
#
loop_
_entity.id
_entity.type
_entity.pdbx_description
1 polymer ?
#
loop_
_entity_poly.entity_id
_entity_poly.type
_entity_poly.pdbx_seq_one_letter_code
_entity_poly.pdbx_strand_id
1 'polypeptide(L)'
;MRPLAAAAALGFAALAAGDADVSFCHVQPYDQPWETAVLTHRLDRGLKAVEAARAQLAADYGEWHERLFDVCLDRWGEKDDKDALAFLTRGAALRLRKALLRAMIKREKFVIAFGGHSAAVAHGNYFEESSAHVLGRLLCPVLGELRVPVVVRNQAMGAHGGCPSCVNVANHYGADADMVMWDFGMTDHSEETRDLFVRQALLLPKQPVVLVHYNTKNERKGFLNHLMELHKAGFGVGGASAWRLWDYSSERRFPPPDANPESMPYWLRGLQGYPGHQNKGTGTERYNATITTPSVCGNRKTGAAKWHPGFKEHHLVGSILGKMLLDVVEDAMNEYNAWVFQNGDEPMDEVNDPEPQPQAQLQPQAQAQAQPQ
;
A
#
# COMPACT_ATOMS: atom_id res chain seq x y z
N MET A 1 16.83 21.04 11.20
CA MET A 1 15.38 20.84 11.36
C MET A 1 14.67 21.83 10.46
N ARG A 2 14.01 21.37 9.38
CA ARG A 2 13.15 22.21 8.53
C ARG A 2 11.73 22.19 9.11
N PRO A 3 10.93 23.28 9.05
CA PRO A 3 9.65 23.33 9.74
C PRO A 3 8.58 22.60 8.93
N LEU A 4 8.06 21.50 9.47
CA LEU A 4 6.87 20.76 9.02
C LEU A 4 5.56 21.41 9.51
N ALA A 5 5.56 22.73 9.78
CA ALA A 5 4.58 23.36 10.66
C ALA A 5 3.24 23.78 10.03
N ALA A 6 2.99 23.54 8.74
CA ALA A 6 1.77 24.06 8.09
C ALA A 6 0.59 23.06 8.02
N ALA A 7 0.79 21.76 8.23
CA ALA A 7 -0.26 20.75 8.02
C ALA A 7 -0.98 20.29 9.31
N ALA A 8 -0.49 20.65 10.50
CA ALA A 8 -0.94 20.05 11.76
C ALA A 8 -2.17 20.71 12.42
N ALA A 9 -2.68 21.83 11.90
CA ALA A 9 -3.68 22.64 12.61
C ALA A 9 -5.16 22.18 12.44
N LEU A 10 -5.45 21.17 11.61
CA LEU A 10 -6.84 20.76 11.29
C LEU A 10 -7.27 19.41 11.91
N GLY A 11 -6.46 18.77 12.77
CA GLY A 11 -6.68 17.37 13.19
C GLY A 11 -7.33 17.10 14.56
N PHE A 12 -7.60 18.09 15.41
CA PHE A 12 -7.80 17.82 16.85
C PHE A 12 -9.25 17.58 17.33
N ALA A 13 -10.27 17.58 16.47
CA ALA A 13 -11.67 17.54 16.93
C ALA A 13 -12.35 16.14 17.00
N ALA A 14 -11.71 15.05 16.54
CA ALA A 14 -12.38 13.75 16.35
C ALA A 14 -12.09 12.67 17.41
N LEU A 15 -11.35 12.97 18.48
CA LEU A 15 -10.89 11.99 19.48
C LEU A 15 -11.99 11.42 20.41
N ALA A 16 -13.26 11.78 20.24
CA ALA A 16 -14.35 11.35 21.12
C ALA A 16 -15.07 10.05 20.68
N ALA A 17 -14.75 9.46 19.52
CA ALA A 17 -15.53 8.35 18.96
C ALA A 17 -14.90 6.94 19.07
N GLY A 18 -13.73 6.78 19.69
CA GLY A 18 -13.12 5.44 19.87
C GLY A 18 -12.49 4.82 18.61
N ASP A 19 -12.43 5.55 17.50
CA ASP A 19 -11.69 5.16 16.30
C ASP A 19 -10.19 5.42 16.52
N ALA A 20 -9.51 4.52 17.22
CA ALA A 20 -8.06 4.54 17.33
C ALA A 20 -7.41 4.30 15.95
N ASP A 21 -6.36 5.06 15.63
CA ASP A 21 -5.49 4.90 14.46
C ASP A 21 -6.11 5.14 13.07
N VAL A 22 -6.97 6.16 12.97
CA VAL A 22 -7.42 6.67 11.66
C VAL A 22 -6.75 8.00 11.34
N SER A 23 -5.91 8.00 10.31
CA SER A 23 -5.47 9.23 9.67
C SER A 23 -6.61 9.76 8.81
N PHE A 24 -7.33 10.75 9.34
CA PHE A 24 -8.35 11.47 8.58
C PHE A 24 -7.75 12.68 7.90
N CYS A 25 -7.96 12.76 6.59
CA CYS A 25 -7.77 13.99 5.85
C CYS A 25 -9.15 14.60 5.67
N HIS A 26 -9.52 15.46 6.62
CA HIS A 26 -10.80 16.16 6.59
C HIS A 26 -10.83 17.12 5.40
N VAL A 27 -11.52 16.70 4.34
CA VAL A 27 -11.96 17.58 3.27
C VAL A 27 -13.33 18.11 3.68
N GLN A 28 -13.46 19.43 3.78
CA GLN A 28 -14.75 20.07 4.01
C GLN A 28 -15.74 19.64 2.89
N PRO A 29 -16.92 19.09 3.22
CA PRO A 29 -17.91 18.75 2.22
C PRO A 29 -18.35 20.01 1.48
N TYR A 30 -18.61 19.88 0.18
CA TYR A 30 -19.08 20.98 -0.67
C TYR A 30 -20.38 20.55 -1.32
N ASP A 31 -21.42 21.37 -1.16
CA ASP A 31 -22.79 21.00 -1.55
C ASP A 31 -23.16 21.39 -2.99
N GLN A 32 -22.32 22.17 -3.69
CA GLN A 32 -22.66 22.63 -5.05
C GLN A 32 -22.21 21.60 -6.11
N PRO A 33 -22.97 21.41 -7.21
CA PRO A 33 -22.56 20.61 -8.36
C PRO A 33 -21.22 21.06 -8.94
N TRP A 34 -20.52 20.17 -9.64
CA TRP A 34 -19.30 20.53 -10.35
C TRP A 34 -19.67 21.32 -11.61
N GLU A 35 -19.22 22.56 -11.71
CA GLU A 35 -19.05 23.19 -13.03
C GLU A 35 -17.79 22.62 -13.68
N THR A 36 -17.87 22.27 -14.97
CA THR A 36 -16.76 21.63 -15.72
C THR A 36 -15.45 22.42 -15.65
N ALA A 37 -15.53 23.75 -15.65
CA ALA A 37 -14.35 24.60 -15.49
C ALA A 37 -13.63 24.39 -14.12
N VAL A 38 -14.40 24.21 -13.04
CA VAL A 38 -13.88 23.95 -11.70
C VAL A 38 -13.20 22.57 -11.62
N LEU A 39 -13.76 21.61 -12.34
CA LEU A 39 -13.28 20.24 -12.42
C LEU A 39 -11.95 20.14 -13.16
N THR A 40 -11.83 20.72 -14.36
CA THR A 40 -10.58 20.76 -15.13
C THR A 40 -9.46 21.44 -14.34
N HIS A 41 -9.76 22.56 -13.67
CA HIS A 41 -8.79 23.23 -12.81
C HIS A 41 -8.31 22.34 -11.67
N ARG A 42 -9.17 21.48 -11.11
CA ARG A 42 -8.80 20.56 -10.03
C ARG A 42 -8.00 19.37 -10.50
N LEU A 43 -8.30 18.84 -11.68
CA LEU A 43 -7.48 17.78 -12.29
C LEU A 43 -6.04 18.28 -12.49
N ASP A 44 -5.87 19.50 -13.03
CA ASP A 44 -4.55 20.12 -13.17
C ASP A 44 -3.83 20.28 -11.81
N ARG A 45 -4.53 20.77 -10.77
CA ARG A 45 -3.94 20.85 -9.42
C ARG A 45 -3.62 19.48 -8.82
N GLY A 46 -4.48 18.49 -9.04
CA GLY A 46 -4.26 17.11 -8.61
C GLY A 46 -3.04 16.47 -9.26
N LEU A 47 -2.88 16.65 -10.58
CA LEU A 47 -1.70 16.21 -11.32
C LEU A 47 -0.41 16.89 -10.81
N LYS A 48 -0.44 18.21 -10.60
CA LYS A 48 0.68 18.94 -9.98
C LYS A 48 0.98 18.43 -8.57
N ALA A 49 -0.03 18.05 -7.80
CA ALA A 49 0.16 17.46 -6.48
C ALA A 49 0.77 16.05 -6.56
N VAL A 50 0.40 15.23 -7.55
CA VAL A 50 1.08 13.94 -7.84
C VAL A 50 2.55 14.17 -8.14
N GLU A 51 2.87 15.11 -9.04
CA GLU A 51 4.25 15.46 -9.38
C GLU A 51 5.04 15.94 -8.14
N ALA A 52 4.44 16.79 -7.31
CA ALA A 52 5.06 17.26 -6.07
C ALA A 52 5.32 16.11 -5.07
N ALA A 53 4.38 15.17 -4.93
CA ALA A 53 4.56 14.00 -4.07
C ALA A 53 5.68 13.09 -4.59
N ARG A 54 5.77 12.86 -5.91
CA ARG A 54 6.88 12.13 -6.53
C ARG A 54 8.21 12.86 -6.37
N ALA A 55 8.24 14.18 -6.52
CA ALA A 55 9.43 14.99 -6.29
C ALA A 55 9.90 14.90 -4.82
N GLN A 56 8.97 14.83 -3.87
CA GLN A 56 9.29 14.60 -2.47
C GLN A 56 9.92 13.21 -2.25
N LEU A 57 9.35 12.16 -2.85
CA LEU A 57 9.98 10.82 -2.82
C LEU A 57 11.38 10.85 -3.44
N ALA A 58 11.55 11.52 -4.59
CA ALA A 58 12.85 11.68 -5.22
C ALA A 58 13.85 12.41 -4.32
N ALA A 59 13.41 13.44 -3.58
CA ALA A 59 14.25 14.13 -2.61
C ALA A 59 14.61 13.25 -1.40
N ASP A 60 13.67 12.43 -0.92
CA ASP A 60 13.86 11.54 0.23
C ASP A 60 14.83 10.39 -0.07
N TYR A 61 14.81 9.87 -1.29
CA TYR A 61 15.63 8.73 -1.74
C TYR A 61 16.79 9.13 -2.67
N GLY A 62 16.94 10.41 -3.00
CA GLY A 62 18.04 10.95 -3.81
C GLY A 62 18.25 10.21 -5.13
N GLU A 63 19.52 9.98 -5.50
CA GLU A 63 19.91 9.22 -6.70
C GLU A 63 19.38 7.78 -6.72
N TRP A 64 18.95 7.25 -5.57
CA TRP A 64 18.44 5.90 -5.45
C TRP A 64 16.95 5.79 -5.76
N HIS A 65 16.24 6.90 -5.93
CA HIS A 65 14.80 6.93 -6.20
C HIS A 65 14.41 6.07 -7.40
N GLU A 66 14.93 6.36 -8.59
CA GLU A 66 14.57 5.64 -9.82
C GLU A 66 14.86 4.15 -9.66
N ARG A 67 16.07 3.79 -9.23
CA ARG A 67 16.43 2.39 -9.02
C ARG A 67 15.51 1.68 -8.02
N LEU A 68 15.15 2.35 -6.93
CA LEU A 68 14.24 1.79 -5.95
C LEU A 68 12.88 1.58 -6.63
N PHE A 69 12.22 2.63 -7.11
CA PHE A 69 10.84 2.52 -7.57
C PHE A 69 10.65 1.80 -8.91
N ASP A 70 11.65 1.79 -9.80
CA ASP A 70 11.65 1.02 -11.05
C ASP A 70 11.77 -0.49 -10.79
N VAL A 71 12.66 -0.89 -9.86
CA VAL A 71 12.79 -2.30 -9.45
C VAL A 71 11.59 -2.73 -8.61
N CYS A 72 10.94 -1.78 -7.93
CA CYS A 72 9.86 -2.08 -6.99
C CYS A 72 8.49 -2.25 -7.61
N LEU A 73 8.24 -1.82 -8.85
CA LEU A 73 6.89 -1.74 -9.39
C LEU A 73 6.79 -2.46 -10.73
N ASP A 74 6.36 -3.72 -10.69
CA ASP A 74 5.74 -4.30 -11.89
C ASP A 74 4.33 -3.72 -12.00
N ARG A 75 4.19 -2.76 -12.92
CA ARG A 75 2.97 -1.98 -12.99
C ARG A 75 1.75 -2.84 -13.31
N TRP A 76 1.87 -4.01 -13.95
CA TRP A 76 0.67 -4.73 -14.43
C TRP A 76 0.79 -6.25 -14.55
N GLY A 77 1.87 -6.88 -14.06
CA GLY A 77 1.94 -8.32 -13.88
C GLY A 77 2.02 -9.15 -15.16
N GLU A 78 2.25 -8.53 -16.33
CA GLU A 78 2.41 -9.29 -17.58
C GLU A 78 3.76 -10.03 -17.64
N LYS A 79 4.75 -9.55 -16.87
CA LYS A 79 5.99 -10.28 -16.65
C LYS A 79 5.94 -10.85 -15.24
N ASP A 80 6.30 -12.11 -15.09
CA ASP A 80 6.65 -12.70 -13.81
C ASP A 80 7.93 -12.02 -13.29
N ASP A 81 7.92 -10.71 -13.00
CA ASP A 81 9.01 -10.06 -12.28
C ASP A 81 8.90 -10.48 -10.82
N LYS A 82 9.42 -11.69 -10.60
CA LYS A 82 9.57 -12.35 -9.31
C LYS A 82 10.42 -11.53 -8.36
N ASP A 83 10.97 -10.38 -8.76
CA ASP A 83 11.81 -9.51 -7.96
C ASP A 83 11.20 -8.14 -7.63
N ALA A 84 10.02 -7.81 -8.17
CA ALA A 84 9.29 -6.61 -7.75
C ALA A 84 9.00 -6.63 -6.24
N LEU A 85 9.27 -5.52 -5.54
CA LEU A 85 8.94 -5.35 -4.13
C LEU A 85 7.43 -5.16 -3.93
N ALA A 86 6.77 -4.46 -4.83
CA ALA A 86 5.34 -4.33 -4.86
C ALA A 86 4.82 -4.55 -6.28
N PHE A 87 3.60 -5.06 -6.38
CA PHE A 87 2.96 -5.26 -7.66
C PHE A 87 1.46 -5.16 -7.51
N LEU A 88 0.82 -4.69 -8.57
CA LEU A 88 -0.62 -4.81 -8.77
C LEU A 88 -0.83 -5.64 -10.02
N THR A 89 -1.76 -6.58 -9.94
CA THR A 89 -2.26 -7.18 -11.17
C THR A 89 -3.00 -6.14 -12.00
N ARG A 90 -3.12 -6.37 -13.31
CA ARG A 90 -3.98 -5.57 -14.19
C ARG A 90 -5.40 -5.41 -13.64
N GLY A 91 -5.97 -6.49 -13.13
CA GLY A 91 -7.29 -6.45 -12.50
C GLY A 91 -7.33 -5.55 -11.26
N ALA A 92 -6.29 -5.57 -10.43
CA ALA A 92 -6.23 -4.75 -9.23
C ALA A 92 -6.17 -3.25 -9.55
N ALA A 93 -5.22 -2.80 -10.37
CA ALA A 93 -5.13 -1.36 -10.59
C ALA A 93 -6.23 -0.81 -11.52
N LEU A 94 -6.87 -1.62 -12.37
CA LEU A 94 -8.14 -1.23 -12.99
C LEU A 94 -9.25 -1.02 -11.94
N ARG A 95 -9.37 -1.91 -10.95
CA ARG A 95 -10.36 -1.74 -9.87
C ARG A 95 -10.06 -0.51 -9.00
N LEU A 96 -8.80 -0.26 -8.65
CA LEU A 96 -8.42 0.95 -7.91
C LEU A 96 -8.70 2.22 -8.70
N ARG A 97 -8.40 2.25 -10.00
CA ARG A 97 -8.78 3.37 -10.89
C ARG A 97 -10.29 3.61 -10.85
N LYS A 98 -11.11 2.56 -11.00
CA LYS A 98 -12.57 2.68 -10.90
C LYS A 98 -13.04 3.19 -9.55
N ALA A 99 -12.46 2.69 -8.46
CA ALA A 99 -12.77 3.16 -7.11
C ALA A 99 -12.42 4.65 -6.93
N LEU A 100 -11.29 5.10 -7.47
CA LEU A 100 -10.87 6.51 -7.46
C LEU A 100 -11.77 7.40 -8.31
N LEU A 101 -12.12 6.96 -9.53
CA LEU A 101 -13.08 7.66 -10.39
C LEU A 101 -14.44 7.78 -9.70
N ARG A 102 -14.93 6.70 -9.11
CA ARG A 102 -16.17 6.72 -8.31
C ARG A 102 -16.05 7.71 -7.16
N ALA A 103 -14.94 7.71 -6.42
CA ALA A 103 -14.70 8.63 -5.32
C ALA A 103 -14.70 10.10 -5.79
N MET A 104 -14.06 10.40 -6.92
CA MET A 104 -14.04 11.74 -7.53
C MET A 104 -15.43 12.20 -7.99
N ILE A 105 -16.15 11.35 -8.72
CA ILE A 105 -17.45 11.67 -9.34
C ILE A 105 -18.54 11.75 -8.28
N LYS A 106 -18.65 10.71 -7.44
CA LYS A 106 -19.70 10.58 -6.41
C LYS A 106 -19.35 11.27 -5.09
N ARG A 107 -18.14 11.86 -4.98
CA ARG A 107 -17.63 12.50 -3.75
C ARG A 107 -17.58 11.53 -2.56
N GLU A 108 -17.34 10.27 -2.85
CA GLU A 108 -17.18 9.25 -1.83
C GLU A 108 -15.77 9.28 -1.24
N LYS A 109 -15.63 8.77 -0.02
CA LYS A 109 -14.33 8.50 0.57
C LYS A 109 -13.62 7.36 -0.18
N PHE A 110 -12.30 7.51 -0.32
CA PHE A 110 -11.40 6.44 -0.71
C PHE A 110 -10.77 5.84 0.55
N VAL A 111 -11.04 4.56 0.81
CA VAL A 111 -10.74 3.90 2.08
C VAL A 111 -9.68 2.81 1.89
N ILE A 112 -8.60 2.92 2.66
CA ILE A 112 -7.51 1.94 2.71
C ILE A 112 -7.42 1.39 4.13
N ALA A 113 -7.48 0.07 4.30
CA ALA A 113 -7.36 -0.57 5.60
C ALA A 113 -6.18 -1.53 5.65
N PHE A 114 -5.30 -1.32 6.62
CA PHE A 114 -4.17 -2.19 6.93
C PHE A 114 -4.57 -3.15 8.04
N GLY A 115 -4.20 -4.41 7.92
CA GLY A 115 -4.21 -5.34 9.02
C GLY A 115 -2.92 -6.12 9.00
N GLY A 116 -2.50 -6.59 10.17
CA GLY A 116 -1.24 -7.29 10.29
C GLY A 116 -0.85 -7.50 11.74
N HIS A 117 0.36 -8.03 11.92
CA HIS A 117 0.93 -8.27 13.23
C HIS A 117 1.62 -7.01 13.78
N SER A 118 2.38 -7.18 14.86
CA SER A 118 3.12 -6.11 15.55
C SER A 118 4.02 -5.24 14.67
N ALA A 119 4.52 -5.77 13.55
CA ALA A 119 5.26 -4.95 12.60
C ALA A 119 4.33 -3.94 11.95
N ALA A 120 3.20 -4.35 11.36
CA ALA A 120 2.21 -3.46 10.75
C ALA A 120 1.63 -2.42 11.73
N VAL A 121 1.47 -2.77 13.02
CA VAL A 121 1.12 -1.81 14.09
C VAL A 121 2.17 -0.70 14.25
N ALA A 122 3.42 -0.98 13.86
CA ALA A 122 4.61 -0.18 14.06
C ALA A 122 5.07 -0.14 15.53
N HIS A 123 5.03 -1.28 16.23
CA HIS A 123 5.58 -1.39 17.58
C HIS A 123 7.02 -0.88 17.66
N GLY A 124 7.27 0.01 18.62
CA GLY A 124 8.57 0.66 18.82
C GLY A 124 8.74 1.98 18.07
N ASN A 125 7.82 2.36 17.18
CA ASN A 125 7.84 3.64 16.49
C ASN A 125 6.89 4.64 17.16
N TYR A 126 7.03 5.93 16.81
CA TYR A 126 6.04 6.93 17.20
C TYR A 126 4.73 6.72 16.43
N PHE A 127 3.64 7.29 16.97
CA PHE A 127 2.30 7.15 16.44
C PHE A 127 2.20 7.37 14.91
N GLU A 128 2.79 8.46 14.42
CA GLU A 128 2.73 8.86 13.00
C GLU A 128 3.79 8.19 12.10
N GLU A 129 4.50 7.18 12.61
CA GLU A 129 5.63 6.56 11.92
C GLU A 129 5.28 5.18 11.29
N SER A 130 4.02 4.75 11.33
CA SER A 130 3.60 3.51 10.66
C SER A 130 3.50 3.68 9.13
N SER A 131 3.58 2.57 8.39
CA SER A 131 3.43 2.58 6.93
C SER A 131 2.08 3.14 6.48
N ALA A 132 1.03 2.90 7.27
CA ALA A 132 -0.30 3.46 7.05
C ALA A 132 -0.27 5.01 7.14
N HIS A 133 0.39 5.58 8.15
CA HIS A 133 0.53 7.03 8.29
C HIS A 133 1.39 7.64 7.17
N VAL A 134 2.47 6.98 6.78
CA VAL A 134 3.31 7.40 5.65
C VAL A 134 2.49 7.44 4.36
N LEU A 135 1.70 6.39 4.11
CA LEU A 135 0.82 6.35 2.94
C LEU A 135 -0.22 7.47 2.95
N GLY A 136 -0.87 7.70 4.10
CA GLY A 136 -1.83 8.79 4.27
C GLY A 136 -1.22 10.16 3.95
N ARG A 137 -0.02 10.45 4.47
CA ARG A 137 0.69 11.72 4.21
C ARG A 137 0.99 11.96 2.74
N LEU A 138 1.23 10.90 1.96
CA LEU A 138 1.49 11.01 0.52
C LEU A 138 0.21 11.22 -0.28
N LEU A 139 -0.87 10.47 0.03
CA LEU A 139 -2.09 10.49 -0.77
C LEU A 139 -3.02 11.66 -0.44
N CYS A 140 -3.07 12.07 0.83
CA CYS A 140 -4.03 13.07 1.26
C CYS A 140 -3.90 14.44 0.57
N PRO A 141 -2.70 15.02 0.38
CA PRO A 141 -2.57 16.29 -0.34
C PRO A 141 -3.08 16.17 -1.78
N VAL A 142 -2.80 15.04 -2.44
CA VAL A 142 -3.18 14.79 -3.83
C VAL A 142 -4.69 14.64 -3.98
N LEU A 143 -5.29 13.72 -3.23
CA LEU A 143 -6.72 13.46 -3.29
C LEU A 143 -7.55 14.59 -2.67
N GLY A 144 -6.96 15.38 -1.76
CA GLY A 144 -7.55 16.62 -1.24
C GLY A 144 -7.79 17.68 -2.32
N GLU A 145 -6.89 17.81 -3.31
CA GLU A 145 -7.10 18.71 -4.45
C GLU A 145 -8.34 18.32 -5.27
N LEU A 146 -8.57 17.01 -5.37
CA LEU A 146 -9.72 16.40 -6.04
C LEU A 146 -10.97 16.34 -5.16
N ARG A 147 -10.90 16.83 -3.91
CA ARG A 147 -11.97 16.71 -2.90
C ARG A 147 -12.41 15.27 -2.63
N VAL A 148 -11.51 14.31 -2.78
CA VAL A 148 -11.74 12.92 -2.38
C VAL A 148 -11.28 12.77 -0.93
N PRO A 149 -12.18 12.52 0.04
CA PRO A 149 -11.77 12.23 1.40
C PRO A 149 -10.98 10.92 1.42
N VAL A 150 -9.79 10.93 2.03
CA VAL A 150 -8.97 9.72 2.18
C VAL A 150 -9.05 9.27 3.63
N VAL A 151 -9.32 7.97 3.81
CA VAL A 151 -9.31 7.32 5.12
C VAL A 151 -8.29 6.19 5.07
N VAL A 152 -7.23 6.32 5.85
CA VAL A 152 -6.25 5.24 6.05
C VAL A 152 -6.39 4.70 7.46
N ARG A 153 -6.79 3.43 7.58
CA ARG A 153 -7.02 2.73 8.85
C ARG A 153 -5.87 1.78 9.13
N ASN A 154 -5.29 1.83 10.32
CA ASN A 154 -4.37 0.79 10.78
C ASN A 154 -5.09 -0.12 11.78
N GLN A 155 -5.60 -1.25 11.30
CA GLN A 155 -6.33 -2.27 12.07
C GLN A 155 -5.42 -3.47 12.39
N ALA A 156 -4.11 -3.27 12.31
CA ALA A 156 -3.14 -4.27 12.73
C ALA A 156 -3.17 -4.47 14.25
N MET A 157 -2.86 -5.68 14.72
CA MET A 157 -2.80 -6.01 16.13
C MET A 157 -1.52 -6.79 16.45
N GLY A 158 -0.78 -6.33 17.46
CA GLY A 158 0.43 -6.99 17.92
C GLY A 158 0.15 -8.32 18.60
N ALA A 159 1.05 -9.29 18.45
CA ALA A 159 0.96 -10.63 19.09
C ALA A 159 -0.30 -11.45 18.75
N HIS A 160 -0.98 -11.13 17.64
CA HIS A 160 -2.12 -11.88 17.14
C HIS A 160 -1.83 -12.44 15.74
N GLY A 161 -2.33 -13.65 15.46
CA GLY A 161 -2.42 -14.17 14.10
C GLY A 161 -3.53 -13.47 13.32
N GLY A 162 -3.56 -13.68 12.01
CA GLY A 162 -4.57 -13.11 11.11
C GLY A 162 -5.92 -13.81 11.21
N CYS A 163 -6.00 -15.07 11.65
CA CYS A 163 -7.27 -15.84 11.64
C CYS A 163 -8.51 -15.06 12.17
N PRO A 164 -8.48 -14.37 13.33
CA PRO A 164 -9.63 -13.57 13.80
C PRO A 164 -10.03 -12.43 12.84
N SER A 165 -9.06 -11.78 12.20
CA SER A 165 -9.33 -10.72 11.23
C SER A 165 -9.75 -11.26 9.85
N CYS A 166 -9.42 -12.52 9.56
CA CYS A 166 -9.78 -13.20 8.32
C CYS A 166 -11.26 -13.64 8.28
N VAL A 167 -11.83 -14.09 9.40
CA VAL A 167 -13.24 -14.55 9.44
C VAL A 167 -14.26 -13.41 9.45
N ASN A 168 -13.85 -12.19 9.79
CA ASN A 168 -14.73 -11.04 9.89
C ASN A 168 -14.07 -9.78 9.32
N VAL A 169 -13.72 -9.84 8.03
CA VAL A 169 -13.05 -8.74 7.31
C VAL A 169 -13.93 -7.48 7.33
N ALA A 170 -15.25 -7.62 7.19
CA ALA A 170 -16.19 -6.51 7.16
C ALA A 170 -16.13 -5.65 8.43
N ASN A 171 -16.08 -6.27 9.62
CA ASN A 171 -16.01 -5.51 10.87
C ASN A 171 -14.59 -5.04 11.19
N HIS A 172 -13.56 -5.82 10.85
CA HIS A 172 -12.17 -5.44 11.16
C HIS A 172 -11.66 -4.33 10.23
N TYR A 173 -11.88 -4.44 8.93
CA TYR A 173 -11.32 -3.53 7.92
C TYR A 173 -12.34 -2.48 7.45
N GLY A 174 -13.62 -2.74 7.71
CA GLY A 174 -14.76 -1.96 7.22
C GLY A 174 -15.26 -2.49 5.87
N ALA A 175 -16.58 -2.72 5.79
CA ALA A 175 -17.24 -3.15 4.56
C ALA A 175 -17.15 -2.12 3.41
N ASP A 176 -16.72 -0.90 3.72
CA ASP A 176 -16.56 0.24 2.83
C ASP A 176 -15.12 0.44 2.32
N ALA A 177 -14.20 -0.49 2.62
CA ALA A 177 -12.83 -0.45 2.12
C ALA A 177 -12.79 -0.53 0.58
N ASP A 178 -11.93 0.27 -0.04
CA ASP A 178 -11.57 0.20 -1.46
C ASP A 178 -10.28 -0.60 -1.67
N MET A 179 -9.45 -0.66 -0.62
CA MET A 179 -8.25 -1.49 -0.56
C MET A 179 -8.06 -2.05 0.85
N VAL A 180 -7.70 -3.34 0.95
CA VAL A 180 -7.33 -3.99 2.21
C VAL A 180 -5.94 -4.63 2.09
N MET A 181 -5.15 -4.54 3.15
CA MET A 181 -3.82 -5.14 3.21
C MET A 181 -3.74 -6.18 4.32
N TRP A 182 -3.22 -7.36 3.99
CA TRP A 182 -2.90 -8.43 4.93
C TRP A 182 -1.40 -8.47 5.18
N ASP A 183 -0.97 -8.20 6.41
CA ASP A 183 0.43 -8.24 6.84
C ASP A 183 0.61 -9.09 8.11
N PHE A 184 0.19 -10.35 8.02
CA PHE A 184 0.36 -11.33 9.10
C PHE A 184 1.41 -12.39 8.75
N GLY A 185 2.24 -12.19 7.71
CA GLY A 185 3.16 -13.24 7.23
C GLY A 185 4.16 -13.76 8.28
N MET A 186 4.46 -12.99 9.33
CA MET A 186 5.33 -13.45 10.42
C MET A 186 4.61 -14.32 11.46
N THR A 187 3.29 -14.19 11.56
CA THR A 187 2.47 -14.85 12.60
C THR A 187 1.56 -15.93 12.02
N ASP A 188 1.21 -15.82 10.73
CA ASP A 188 0.41 -16.77 10.00
C ASP A 188 1.20 -17.32 8.82
N HIS A 189 1.68 -18.56 8.98
CA HIS A 189 2.36 -19.28 7.92
C HIS A 189 1.39 -20.13 7.08
N SER A 190 0.13 -20.27 7.50
CA SER A 190 -0.92 -21.03 6.81
C SER A 190 -1.31 -20.34 5.49
N GLU A 191 -1.36 -21.12 4.40
CA GLU A 191 -1.91 -20.65 3.12
C GLU A 191 -3.43 -20.55 3.18
N GLU A 192 -4.06 -21.43 3.98
CA GLU A 192 -5.51 -21.48 4.18
C GLU A 192 -6.04 -20.22 4.86
N THR A 193 -5.32 -19.68 5.84
CA THR A 193 -5.73 -18.43 6.51
C THR A 193 -5.63 -17.23 5.56
N ARG A 194 -4.62 -17.22 4.69
CA ARG A 194 -4.46 -16.21 3.63
C ARG A 194 -5.56 -16.32 2.58
N ASP A 195 -5.84 -17.52 2.07
CA ASP A 195 -6.95 -17.77 1.11
C ASP A 195 -8.30 -17.37 1.73
N LEU A 196 -8.54 -17.74 2.99
CA LEU A 196 -9.75 -17.33 3.71
C LEU A 196 -9.87 -15.80 3.79
N PHE A 197 -8.80 -15.09 4.15
CA PHE A 197 -8.80 -13.63 4.16
C PHE A 197 -9.18 -13.06 2.79
N VAL A 198 -8.51 -13.52 1.73
CA VAL A 198 -8.74 -13.00 0.38
C VAL A 198 -10.18 -13.25 -0.04
N ARG A 199 -10.73 -14.45 0.17
CA ARG A 199 -12.13 -14.76 -0.12
C ARG A 199 -13.09 -13.86 0.64
N GLN A 200 -12.86 -13.66 1.94
CA GLN A 200 -13.72 -12.82 2.77
C GLN A 200 -13.67 -11.35 2.36
N ALA A 201 -12.49 -10.85 1.98
CA ALA A 201 -12.34 -9.50 1.43
C ALA A 201 -13.09 -9.34 0.08
N LEU A 202 -13.04 -10.34 -0.79
CA LEU A 202 -13.74 -10.33 -2.08
C LEU A 202 -15.26 -10.41 -1.95
N LEU A 203 -15.78 -10.85 -0.81
CA LEU A 203 -17.21 -10.85 -0.50
C LEU A 203 -17.72 -9.50 0.04
N LEU A 204 -16.83 -8.53 0.29
CA LEU A 204 -17.26 -7.21 0.73
C LEU A 204 -18.02 -6.47 -0.39
N PRO A 205 -18.98 -5.58 -0.04
CA PRO A 205 -19.81 -4.90 -1.02
C PRO A 205 -19.04 -4.14 -2.11
N LYS A 206 -17.91 -3.53 -1.75
CA LYS A 206 -17.05 -2.78 -2.68
C LYS A 206 -16.02 -3.64 -3.42
N GLN A 207 -15.90 -4.92 -3.08
CA GLN A 207 -14.87 -5.84 -3.62
C GLN A 207 -13.47 -5.18 -3.66
N PRO A 208 -12.92 -4.79 -2.50
CA PRO A 208 -11.67 -4.06 -2.43
C PRO A 208 -10.53 -4.78 -3.13
N VAL A 209 -9.53 -4.02 -3.57
CA VAL A 209 -8.25 -4.62 -3.94
C VAL A 209 -7.58 -5.20 -2.70
N VAL A 210 -7.14 -6.44 -2.82
CA VAL A 210 -6.45 -7.14 -1.75
C VAL A 210 -4.95 -7.09 -1.98
N LEU A 211 -4.22 -6.47 -1.06
CA LEU A 211 -2.76 -6.52 -1.00
C LEU A 211 -2.32 -7.51 0.06
N VAL A 212 -1.29 -8.28 -0.25
CA VAL A 212 -0.67 -9.17 0.72
C VAL A 212 0.79 -8.84 0.90
N HIS A 213 1.17 -8.62 2.15
CA HIS A 213 2.55 -8.52 2.56
C HIS A 213 3.15 -9.91 2.76
N TYR A 214 4.27 -10.19 2.09
CA TYR A 214 4.95 -11.48 2.17
C TYR A 214 6.37 -11.29 2.69
N ASN A 215 6.84 -12.20 3.55
CA ASN A 215 8.10 -12.03 4.27
C ASN A 215 9.23 -12.89 3.72
N THR A 216 8.92 -13.98 3.01
CA THR A 216 9.96 -14.88 2.48
C THR A 216 9.81 -15.21 1.00
N LYS A 217 10.94 -15.58 0.38
CA LYS A 217 10.98 -16.14 -0.99
C LYS A 217 10.07 -17.35 -1.18
N ASN A 218 10.02 -18.23 -0.18
CA ASN A 218 9.27 -19.48 -0.25
C ASN A 218 7.77 -19.23 -0.14
N GLU A 219 7.35 -18.33 0.76
CA GLU A 219 5.96 -17.87 0.85
C GLU A 219 5.47 -17.30 -0.49
N ARG A 220 6.34 -16.56 -1.19
CA ARG A 220 5.97 -15.93 -2.46
C ARG A 220 5.64 -16.94 -3.57
N LYS A 221 6.37 -18.05 -3.73
CA LYS A 221 6.17 -18.91 -4.92
C LYS A 221 4.80 -19.63 -4.91
N GLY A 222 4.44 -20.28 -3.80
CA GLY A 222 3.13 -20.93 -3.67
C GLY A 222 2.00 -19.91 -3.70
N PHE A 223 2.18 -18.82 -2.95
CA PHE A 223 1.14 -17.81 -2.81
C PHE A 223 0.94 -16.93 -4.04
N LEU A 224 1.99 -16.56 -4.78
CA LEU A 224 1.84 -15.84 -6.04
C LEU A 224 1.04 -16.65 -7.04
N ASN A 225 1.29 -17.96 -7.15
CA ASN A 225 0.49 -18.80 -8.03
C ASN A 225 -0.99 -18.70 -7.65
N HIS A 226 -1.30 -18.76 -6.36
CA HIS A 226 -2.65 -18.59 -5.86
C HIS A 226 -3.24 -17.19 -6.19
N LEU A 227 -2.50 -16.11 -5.96
CA LEU A 227 -2.91 -14.76 -6.36
C LEU A 227 -3.13 -14.64 -7.88
N MET A 228 -2.29 -15.28 -8.69
CA MET A 228 -2.44 -15.28 -10.14
C MET A 228 -3.69 -16.06 -10.58
N GLU A 229 -4.04 -17.16 -9.91
CA GLU A 229 -5.31 -17.85 -10.17
C GLU A 229 -6.51 -16.96 -9.82
N LEU A 230 -6.45 -16.23 -8.70
CA LEU A 230 -7.49 -15.25 -8.37
C LEU A 230 -7.56 -14.11 -9.39
N HIS A 231 -6.41 -13.63 -9.87
CA HIS A 231 -6.37 -12.63 -10.92
C HIS A 231 -7.01 -13.13 -12.22
N LYS A 232 -6.71 -14.37 -12.64
CA LYS A 232 -7.34 -15.02 -13.81
C LYS A 232 -8.85 -15.14 -13.65
N ALA A 233 -9.32 -15.32 -12.41
CA ALA A 233 -10.75 -15.30 -12.08
C ALA A 233 -11.36 -13.88 -12.04
N GLY A 234 -10.60 -12.83 -12.38
CA GLY A 234 -11.07 -11.44 -12.46
C GLY A 234 -10.96 -10.66 -11.16
N PHE A 235 -10.31 -11.20 -10.13
CA PHE A 235 -10.14 -10.51 -8.85
C PHE A 235 -8.97 -9.53 -8.88
N GLY A 236 -9.14 -8.42 -8.16
CA GLY A 236 -8.09 -7.41 -7.99
C GLY A 236 -7.18 -7.76 -6.84
N VAL A 237 -6.06 -8.40 -7.13
CA VAL A 237 -5.05 -8.73 -6.13
C VAL A 237 -3.69 -8.10 -6.43
N GLY A 238 -2.91 -7.86 -5.39
CA GLY A 238 -1.54 -7.37 -5.47
C GLY A 238 -0.72 -7.85 -4.28
N GLY A 239 0.54 -7.44 -4.24
CA GLY A 239 1.41 -7.76 -3.13
C GLY A 239 2.46 -6.69 -2.90
N ALA A 240 3.00 -6.67 -1.69
CA ALA A 240 4.10 -5.80 -1.31
C ALA A 240 5.07 -6.56 -0.38
N SER A 241 6.35 -6.22 -0.40
CA SER A 241 7.36 -6.77 0.48
C SER A 241 8.59 -5.88 0.45
N ALA A 242 8.80 -5.08 1.50
CA ALA A 242 10.08 -4.39 1.66
C ALA A 242 11.18 -5.37 2.13
N TRP A 243 10.80 -6.51 2.72
CA TRP A 243 11.75 -7.50 3.20
C TRP A 243 12.64 -8.07 2.10
N ARG A 244 12.22 -8.00 0.83
CA ARG A 244 13.04 -8.42 -0.31
C ARG A 244 14.22 -7.53 -0.62
N LEU A 245 14.25 -6.29 -0.14
CA LEU A 245 15.47 -5.47 -0.18
C LEU A 245 16.64 -6.19 0.51
N TRP A 246 16.31 -7.02 1.48
CA TRP A 246 17.24 -7.80 2.29
C TRP A 246 17.60 -9.15 1.68
N ASP A 247 16.92 -9.57 0.61
CA ASP A 247 17.15 -10.89 0.07
C ASP A 247 18.44 -10.95 -0.75
N TYR A 248 19.41 -11.63 -0.17
CA TYR A 248 20.84 -11.61 -0.48
C TYR A 248 21.25 -12.15 -1.86
N SER A 249 20.37 -12.76 -2.64
CA SER A 249 20.83 -13.52 -3.80
C SER A 249 20.68 -12.84 -5.16
N SER A 250 20.25 -11.58 -5.23
CA SER A 250 20.04 -10.90 -6.52
C SER A 250 21.02 -9.76 -6.75
N GLU A 251 21.38 -9.55 -8.02
CA GLU A 251 22.05 -8.34 -8.54
C GLU A 251 21.27 -7.05 -8.21
N ARG A 252 20.03 -7.20 -7.74
CA ARG A 252 19.10 -6.14 -7.33
C ARG A 252 19.13 -5.83 -5.83
N ARG A 253 20.11 -6.34 -5.07
CA ARG A 253 20.32 -5.91 -3.66
C ARG A 253 20.28 -4.40 -3.58
N PHE A 254 19.51 -3.90 -2.64
CA PHE A 254 19.35 -2.48 -2.46
C PHE A 254 19.42 -2.10 -0.97
N PRO A 255 20.26 -1.13 -0.61
CA PRO A 255 21.35 -0.59 -1.44
C PRO A 255 22.43 -1.66 -1.73
N PRO A 256 23.23 -1.53 -2.80
CA PRO A 256 24.33 -2.43 -3.15
C PRO A 256 25.30 -2.66 -1.98
N PRO A 257 25.84 -3.87 -1.78
CA PRO A 257 26.65 -4.19 -0.59
C PRO A 257 27.86 -3.28 -0.34
N ASP A 258 28.36 -2.62 -1.38
CA ASP A 258 29.52 -1.72 -1.40
C ASP A 258 29.15 -0.24 -1.25
N ALA A 259 27.86 0.10 -1.23
CA ALA A 259 27.43 1.48 -1.10
C ALA A 259 27.75 2.03 0.30
N ASN A 260 28.35 3.22 0.37
CA ASN A 260 28.70 3.87 1.64
C ASN A 260 27.43 4.33 2.38
N PRO A 261 27.14 3.81 3.60
CA PRO A 261 25.95 4.22 4.35
C PRO A 261 25.89 5.72 4.69
N GLU A 262 27.04 6.39 4.79
CA GLU A 262 27.10 7.83 5.09
C GLU A 262 26.73 8.70 3.87
N SER A 263 26.99 8.22 2.65
CA SER A 263 26.62 8.92 1.42
C SER A 263 25.17 8.69 1.03
N MET A 264 24.48 7.72 1.63
CA MET A 264 23.07 7.44 1.34
C MET A 264 22.15 8.57 1.83
N PRO A 265 20.98 8.74 1.18
CA PRO A 265 19.89 9.55 1.70
C PRO A 265 19.47 9.09 3.09
N TYR A 266 19.01 10.03 3.92
CA TYR A 266 18.66 9.78 5.33
C TYR A 266 17.76 8.56 5.53
N TRP A 267 16.73 8.40 4.69
CA TRP A 267 15.75 7.32 4.76
C TRP A 267 16.32 5.95 4.41
N LEU A 268 17.41 5.90 3.66
CA LEU A 268 18.11 4.66 3.29
C LEU A 268 19.23 4.29 4.25
N ARG A 269 19.78 5.27 4.99
CA ARG A 269 20.88 5.02 5.94
C ARG A 269 20.46 4.00 6.99
N GLY A 270 21.26 2.94 7.12
CA GLY A 270 21.05 1.92 8.15
C GLY A 270 19.95 0.92 7.85
N LEU A 271 19.33 0.98 6.65
CA LEU A 271 18.51 -0.14 6.19
C LEU A 271 19.40 -1.34 5.82
N GLN A 272 20.59 -1.13 5.23
CA GLN A 272 21.60 -2.17 5.00
C GLN A 272 22.00 -2.92 6.28
N GLY A 273 21.48 -4.15 6.50
CA GLY A 273 21.98 -4.96 7.63
C GLY A 273 21.25 -6.22 8.14
N TYR A 274 20.47 -6.99 7.36
CA TYR A 274 19.73 -8.15 7.93
C TYR A 274 19.46 -9.30 6.94
N PRO A 275 19.48 -10.62 7.30
CA PRO A 275 20.44 -11.45 8.05
C PRO A 275 21.22 -12.49 7.19
N GLY A 276 22.55 -12.53 7.31
CA GLY A 276 23.42 -13.53 6.63
C GLY A 276 24.90 -13.16 6.67
N HIS A 277 25.19 -11.86 6.72
CA HIS A 277 26.44 -11.38 7.28
C HIS A 277 26.29 -11.27 8.79
N GLN A 278 26.96 -12.17 9.52
CA GLN A 278 27.34 -11.90 10.89
C GLN A 278 28.14 -10.60 10.89
N ASN A 279 27.48 -9.47 11.12
CA ASN A 279 28.15 -8.33 11.69
C ASN A 279 28.66 -8.81 13.06
N LYS A 280 29.93 -9.21 13.09
CA LYS A 280 30.74 -9.37 14.30
C LYS A 280 31.02 -8.01 14.97
N GLY A 281 30.15 -7.02 14.77
CA GLY A 281 30.16 -5.75 15.45
C GLY A 281 29.49 -5.91 16.82
N THR A 282 30.28 -5.84 17.87
CA THR A 282 29.81 -5.74 19.24
C THR A 282 29.32 -4.32 19.50
N GLY A 283 28.02 -4.02 19.38
CA GLY A 283 27.50 -2.73 19.86
C GLY A 283 26.27 -2.13 19.17
N THR A 284 25.96 -0.91 19.61
CA THR A 284 24.82 -0.02 19.30
C THR A 284 24.61 0.32 17.81
N GLU A 285 25.54 -0.07 16.94
CA GLU A 285 25.45 0.11 15.48
C GLU A 285 24.60 -0.98 14.80
N ARG A 286 24.33 -2.08 15.51
CA ARG A 286 23.51 -3.22 15.05
C ARG A 286 22.07 -2.83 14.66
N TYR A 287 21.60 -1.64 15.05
CA TYR A 287 20.20 -1.22 14.91
C TYR A 287 20.04 0.27 14.59
N ASN A 288 20.63 0.74 13.48
CA ASN A 288 20.27 2.05 12.91
C ASN A 288 18.95 2.03 12.12
N ALA A 289 18.35 0.86 11.91
CA ALA A 289 16.94 0.69 11.58
C ALA A 289 16.05 0.57 12.84
N THR A 290 16.61 0.50 14.05
CA THR A 290 15.87 0.45 15.32
C THR A 290 16.65 1.19 16.41
N ILE A 291 16.45 2.51 16.53
CA ILE A 291 16.41 3.16 17.86
C ILE A 291 17.72 3.17 18.70
N THR A 292 18.90 2.72 18.22
CA THR A 292 20.05 2.56 19.15
C THR A 292 21.27 3.47 18.97
N THR A 293 21.38 4.33 17.96
CA THR A 293 22.43 5.38 18.00
C THR A 293 21.99 6.51 18.92
N PRO A 294 22.66 6.73 20.08
CA PRO A 294 22.31 7.82 20.99
C PRO A 294 22.47 9.20 20.34
N SER A 295 23.34 9.32 19.33
CA SER A 295 23.56 10.54 18.56
C SER A 295 22.41 10.89 17.61
N VAL A 296 21.58 9.93 17.20
CA VAL A 296 20.46 10.15 16.25
C VAL A 296 19.10 10.12 16.96
N CYS A 297 18.96 9.33 18.03
CA CYS A 297 17.66 9.08 18.69
C CYS A 297 17.79 9.08 20.21
N GLY A 298 18.39 10.14 20.77
CA GLY A 298 18.90 10.25 22.15
C GLY A 298 18.01 9.87 23.34
N ASN A 299 16.76 9.41 23.16
CA ASN A 299 15.91 8.86 24.22
C ASN A 299 14.88 7.80 23.76
N ARG A 300 14.93 7.26 22.54
CA ARG A 300 13.87 6.37 21.99
C ARG A 300 13.82 4.93 22.58
N LYS A 301 14.59 4.61 23.63
CA LYS A 301 14.95 3.23 24.01
C LYS A 301 13.93 2.43 24.83
N THR A 302 12.85 3.01 25.33
CA THR A 302 11.95 2.31 26.26
C THR A 302 10.77 1.66 25.52
N GLY A 303 10.74 0.32 25.49
CA GLY A 303 9.58 -0.47 25.02
C GLY A 303 9.67 -1.07 23.61
N ALA A 304 10.68 -0.74 22.80
CA ALA A 304 10.84 -1.33 21.47
C ALA A 304 11.54 -2.70 21.53
N ALA A 305 10.90 -3.74 20.99
CA ALA A 305 11.57 -5.03 20.81
C ALA A 305 12.61 -4.95 19.69
N LYS A 306 13.76 -5.62 19.88
CA LYS A 306 14.91 -5.57 18.97
C LYS A 306 14.65 -6.14 17.57
N TRP A 307 13.53 -6.84 17.39
CA TRP A 307 13.14 -7.49 16.14
C TRP A 307 12.07 -6.72 15.36
N HIS A 308 11.55 -5.60 15.88
CA HIS A 308 10.59 -4.81 15.14
C HIS A 308 11.26 -3.99 14.03
N PRO A 309 10.62 -3.85 12.86
CA PRO A 309 11.06 -2.89 11.87
C PRO A 309 10.95 -1.48 12.48
N GLY A 310 11.97 -0.65 12.33
CA GLY A 310 11.84 0.74 12.75
C GLY A 310 11.30 1.64 11.65
N PHE A 311 11.11 2.90 12.03
CA PHE A 311 10.34 3.88 11.27
C PHE A 311 10.82 4.09 9.83
N LYS A 312 12.10 3.87 9.53
CA LYS A 312 12.63 3.98 8.16
C LYS A 312 12.13 2.87 7.24
N GLU A 313 12.00 1.66 7.76
CA GLU A 313 11.41 0.56 7.00
C GLU A 313 9.91 0.82 6.78
N HIS A 314 9.21 1.30 7.80
CA HIS A 314 7.82 1.73 7.65
C HIS A 314 7.65 2.84 6.62
N HIS A 315 8.56 3.82 6.65
CA HIS A 315 8.62 4.89 5.66
C HIS A 315 8.81 4.33 4.26
N LEU A 316 9.70 3.36 4.08
CA LEU A 316 9.97 2.75 2.80
C LEU A 316 8.77 1.96 2.27
N VAL A 317 8.17 1.09 3.08
CA VAL A 317 6.94 0.35 2.72
C VAL A 317 5.82 1.31 2.34
N GLY A 318 5.56 2.32 3.18
CA GLY A 318 4.52 3.32 2.93
C GLY A 318 4.80 4.14 1.66
N SER A 319 6.08 4.43 1.38
CA SER A 319 6.52 5.14 0.17
C SER A 319 6.32 4.31 -1.10
N ILE A 320 6.63 3.01 -1.06
CA ILE A 320 6.42 2.08 -2.18
C ILE A 320 4.92 1.98 -2.51
N LEU A 321 4.10 1.76 -1.48
CA LEU A 321 2.64 1.74 -1.65
C LEU A 321 2.11 3.10 -2.14
N GLY A 322 2.66 4.19 -1.62
CA GLY A 322 2.31 5.56 -2.01
C GLY A 322 2.61 5.80 -3.47
N LYS A 323 3.83 5.52 -3.93
CA LYS A 323 4.22 5.66 -5.34
C LYS A 323 3.32 4.84 -6.26
N MET A 324 3.04 3.60 -5.89
CA MET A 324 2.15 2.72 -6.63
C MET A 324 0.74 3.33 -6.78
N LEU A 325 0.16 3.84 -5.69
CA LEU A 325 -1.16 4.47 -5.74
C LEU A 325 -1.16 5.84 -6.42
N LEU A 326 -0.08 6.62 -6.33
CA LEU A 326 0.08 7.87 -7.09
C LEU A 326 0.01 7.62 -8.61
N ASP A 327 0.58 6.51 -9.08
CA ASP A 327 0.50 6.10 -10.49
C ASP A 327 -0.95 5.79 -10.90
N VAL A 328 -1.69 5.06 -10.05
CA VAL A 328 -3.11 4.76 -10.28
C VAL A 328 -3.97 6.03 -10.25
N VAL A 329 -3.67 6.98 -9.36
CA VAL A 329 -4.37 8.27 -9.26
C VAL A 329 -4.14 9.12 -10.51
N GLU A 330 -2.91 9.20 -11.01
CA GLU A 330 -2.61 9.86 -12.28
C GLU A 330 -3.37 9.23 -13.45
N ASP A 331 -3.36 7.90 -13.56
CA ASP A 331 -4.09 7.19 -14.60
C ASP A 331 -5.60 7.47 -14.54
N ALA A 332 -6.18 7.48 -13.34
CA ALA A 332 -7.60 7.80 -13.15
C ALA A 332 -7.93 9.26 -13.55
N MET A 333 -7.09 10.22 -13.17
CA MET A 333 -7.27 11.62 -13.58
C MET A 333 -7.16 11.81 -15.09
N ASN A 334 -6.20 11.15 -15.72
CA ASN A 334 -6.00 11.21 -17.17
C ASN A 334 -7.17 10.57 -17.94
N GLU A 335 -7.66 9.42 -17.47
CA GLU A 335 -8.85 8.77 -18.02
C GLU A 335 -10.08 9.68 -17.93
N TYR A 336 -10.29 10.27 -16.76
CA TYR A 336 -11.40 11.19 -16.55
C TYR A 336 -11.30 12.44 -17.43
N ASN A 337 -10.11 13.03 -17.55
CA ASN A 337 -9.87 14.18 -18.41
C ASN A 337 -10.13 13.85 -19.90
N ALA A 338 -9.68 12.67 -20.36
CA ALA A 338 -9.96 12.20 -21.72
C ALA A 338 -11.46 12.01 -21.95
N TRP A 339 -12.19 11.50 -20.96
CA TRP A 339 -13.64 11.33 -21.03
C TRP A 339 -14.38 12.67 -21.14
N VAL A 340 -14.04 13.66 -20.30
CA VAL A 340 -14.62 15.01 -20.35
C VAL A 340 -14.33 15.67 -21.70
N PHE A 341 -13.13 15.50 -22.25
CA PHE A 341 -12.80 16.04 -23.56
C PHE A 341 -13.65 15.45 -24.69
N GLN A 342 -14.00 14.16 -24.61
CA GLN A 342 -14.76 13.45 -25.64
C GLN A 342 -16.27 13.70 -25.54
N ASN A 343 -16.80 13.80 -24.31
CA ASN A 343 -18.25 13.81 -24.05
C ASN A 343 -18.77 15.17 -23.51
N GLY A 344 -17.89 16.16 -23.34
CA GLY A 344 -18.25 17.49 -22.86
C GLY A 344 -18.72 17.48 -21.40
N ASP A 345 -19.87 18.10 -21.15
CA ASP A 345 -20.49 18.22 -19.81
C ASP A 345 -21.44 17.07 -19.48
N GLU A 346 -21.52 16.04 -20.33
CA GLU A 346 -22.27 14.85 -19.97
C GLU A 346 -21.72 14.30 -18.64
N PRO A 347 -22.55 13.70 -17.78
CA PRO A 347 -22.01 12.95 -16.65
C PRO A 347 -21.32 11.69 -17.20
N MET A 348 -20.22 11.29 -16.56
CA MET A 348 -19.64 9.96 -16.78
C MET A 348 -20.63 8.94 -16.23
N ASP A 349 -21.63 8.60 -17.05
CA ASP A 349 -22.61 7.54 -16.77
C ASP A 349 -21.82 6.29 -16.43
N GLU A 350 -22.15 5.71 -15.27
CA GLU A 350 -21.40 4.70 -14.52
C GLU A 350 -20.29 4.06 -15.34
N VAL A 351 -19.02 4.36 -15.01
CA VAL A 351 -17.80 3.81 -15.68
C VAL A 351 -18.13 2.44 -16.21
N ASN A 352 -18.50 2.37 -17.51
CA ASN A 352 -19.21 1.20 -18.04
C ASN A 352 -18.35 0.01 -17.68
N ASP A 353 -18.78 -0.77 -16.69
CA ASP A 353 -18.12 -2.03 -16.40
C ASP A 353 -18.33 -2.76 -17.72
N PRO A 354 -17.27 -3.09 -18.50
CA PRO A 354 -17.47 -4.13 -19.48
C PRO A 354 -18.00 -5.27 -18.65
N GLU A 355 -19.28 -5.56 -18.83
CA GLU A 355 -20.02 -6.54 -18.06
C GLU A 355 -19.08 -7.73 -17.93
N PRO A 356 -18.65 -8.10 -16.70
CA PRO A 356 -17.55 -9.04 -16.52
C PRO A 356 -17.86 -10.21 -17.41
N GLN A 357 -17.08 -10.36 -18.50
CA GLN A 357 -17.45 -11.23 -19.62
C GLN A 357 -17.94 -12.52 -19.01
N PRO A 358 -19.20 -12.92 -19.25
CA PRO A 358 -19.89 -13.93 -18.45
C PRO A 358 -18.89 -15.02 -18.20
N GLN A 359 -18.52 -15.19 -16.91
CA GLN A 359 -17.47 -16.10 -16.47
C GLN A 359 -17.57 -17.30 -17.40
N ALA A 360 -16.55 -17.54 -18.23
CA ALA A 360 -16.53 -18.73 -19.07
C ALA A 360 -16.86 -19.84 -18.10
N GLN A 361 -18.09 -20.38 -18.20
CA GLN A 361 -18.66 -21.22 -17.16
C GLN A 361 -17.56 -22.21 -16.88
N LEU A 362 -17.08 -22.25 -15.63
CA LEU A 362 -16.16 -23.29 -15.19
C LEU A 362 -16.94 -24.57 -15.38
N GLN A 363 -16.95 -25.08 -16.62
CA GLN A 363 -17.58 -26.32 -16.97
C GLN A 363 -16.84 -27.30 -16.08
N PRO A 364 -17.55 -28.00 -15.17
CA PRO A 364 -16.91 -28.98 -14.34
C PRO A 364 -16.12 -29.88 -15.28
N GLN A 365 -14.79 -29.85 -15.17
CA GLN A 365 -13.94 -30.73 -15.97
C GLN A 365 -14.45 -32.12 -15.67
N ALA A 366 -15.11 -32.73 -16.66
CA ALA A 366 -15.67 -34.05 -16.52
C ALA A 366 -14.51 -34.95 -16.10
N GLN A 367 -14.57 -35.44 -14.86
CA GLN A 367 -13.61 -36.41 -14.35
C GLN A 367 -13.61 -37.56 -15.34
N ALA A 368 -12.49 -37.73 -16.05
CA ALA A 368 -12.27 -38.87 -16.91
C ALA A 368 -12.42 -40.12 -16.03
N GLN A 369 -13.55 -40.81 -16.21
CA GLN A 369 -13.82 -42.08 -15.55
C GLN A 369 -12.72 -43.04 -15.98
N ALA A 370 -11.89 -43.46 -15.01
CA ALA A 370 -10.96 -44.55 -15.19
C ALA A 370 -11.76 -45.80 -15.57
N GLN A 371 -11.55 -46.32 -16.78
CA GLN A 371 -12.09 -47.62 -17.17
C GLN A 371 -11.37 -48.71 -16.35
N PRO A 372 -12.12 -49.63 -15.72
CA PRO A 372 -11.52 -50.80 -15.07
C PRO A 372 -10.94 -51.74 -16.13
N GLN A 373 -9.74 -52.26 -15.87
CA GLN A 373 -9.10 -53.34 -16.63
C GLN A 373 -9.68 -54.70 -16.25
#